data_AF-A0A4V1J8U1-F1
#
_entry.id   AF-A0A4V1J8U1-F1
#
_cell.length_a   1.000
_cell.length_b   1.000
_cell.length_c   1.000
_cell.angle_alpha   90.00
_cell.angle_beta   90.00
_cell.angle_gamma   90.00
#
_symmetry.space_group_name_H-M   'P 1'
#
loop_
_entity.id
_entity.type
_entity.pdbx_description
1 polymer ?
#
loop_
_entity_poly.entity_id
_entity_poly.type
_entity_poly.pdbx_seq_one_letter_code
_entity_poly.pdbx_strand_id
1 'polypeptide(L)'
;MKQTIAILFLAPFLLQTFSKLLIVADYFINTNRFAIHCENKNKPMLHCNGKCQMMKQLTKAEKSEQKNPERKAENRDEIFLLNYNSFFTIAQNNSGLLQQFIAVICIGFPTKIVLSIFHPPG
;
A
#
# COMPACT_ATOMS: atom_id res chain seq x y z
N MET A 1 32.06 -12.37 -20.53
CA MET A 1 30.78 -12.77 -21.16
C MET A 1 29.75 -13.30 -20.17
N LYS A 2 30.10 -14.14 -19.18
CA LYS A 2 29.11 -14.71 -18.24
C LYS A 2 28.39 -13.64 -17.37
N GLN A 3 29.11 -12.61 -16.93
CA GLN A 3 28.55 -11.52 -16.12
C GLN A 3 27.74 -10.49 -16.92
N THR A 4 28.10 -10.22 -18.18
CA THR A 4 27.34 -9.30 -19.04
C THR A 4 25.94 -9.84 -19.34
N ILE A 5 25.81 -11.17 -19.49
CA ILE A 5 24.51 -11.85 -19.65
C ILE A 5 23.69 -11.69 -18.37
N ALA A 6 24.28 -11.91 -17.19
CA ALA A 6 23.58 -11.73 -15.93
C ALA A 6 23.06 -10.29 -15.73
N ILE A 7 23.88 -9.29 -16.05
CA ILE A 7 23.48 -7.87 -15.98
C ILE A 7 22.34 -7.57 -16.96
N LEU A 8 22.40 -8.11 -18.17
CA LEU A 8 21.36 -7.93 -19.18
C LEU A 8 19.98 -8.44 -18.70
N PHE A 9 19.94 -9.55 -17.97
CA PHE A 9 18.70 -10.08 -17.39
C PHE A 9 18.26 -9.34 -16.11
N LEU A 10 19.19 -8.86 -15.28
CA LEU A 10 18.85 -8.16 -14.03
C LEU A 10 18.36 -6.73 -14.26
N ALA A 11 18.90 -6.03 -15.26
CA ALA A 11 18.59 -4.63 -15.54
C ALA A 11 17.07 -4.35 -15.71
N PRO A 12 16.29 -5.10 -16.51
CA PRO A 12 14.86 -4.85 -16.65
C PRO A 12 14.07 -5.07 -15.35
N PHE A 13 14.48 -6.04 -14.52
CA PHE A 13 13.85 -6.29 -13.23
C PHE A 13 14.01 -5.10 -12.28
N LEU A 14 15.24 -4.55 -12.20
CA LEU A 14 15.51 -3.36 -11.41
C LEU A 14 14.72 -2.15 -11.92
N LEU A 15 14.69 -1.94 -13.24
CA LEU A 15 13.91 -0.85 -13.85
C LEU A 15 12.42 -0.95 -13.49
N GLN A 16 11.86 -2.17 -13.46
CA GLN A 16 10.47 -2.38 -13.04
C GLN A 16 10.25 -2.01 -11.57
N THR A 17 11.14 -2.43 -10.67
CA THR A 17 11.06 -2.09 -9.23
C THR A 17 11.21 -0.60 -8.96
N PHE A 18 12.16 0.07 -9.63
CA PHE A 18 12.46 1.48 -9.39
C PHE A 18 11.61 2.45 -10.21
N SER A 19 10.79 1.96 -11.15
CA SER A 19 9.95 2.79 -12.04
C SER A 19 9.13 3.86 -11.30
N LYS A 20 8.42 3.47 -10.23
CA LYS A 20 7.62 4.40 -9.40
C LYS A 20 8.48 5.40 -8.63
N LEU A 21 9.64 4.96 -8.14
CA LEU A 21 10.58 5.81 -7.40
C LEU A 21 11.18 6.89 -8.32
N LEU A 22 11.45 6.56 -9.58
CA LEU A 22 11.93 7.52 -10.57
C LEU A 22 10.90 8.63 -10.84
N ILE A 23 9.60 8.33 -10.85
CA ILE A 23 8.54 9.34 -11.02
C ILE A 23 8.52 10.32 -9.84
N VAL A 24 8.68 9.80 -8.62
CA VAL A 24 8.74 10.62 -7.40
C VAL A 24 10.02 11.46 -7.39
N ALA A 25 11.15 10.87 -7.76
CA ALA A 25 12.42 11.59 -7.86
C ALA A 25 12.37 12.72 -8.90
N ASP A 26 11.81 12.48 -10.09
CA ASP A 26 11.61 13.50 -11.13
C ASP A 26 10.78 14.69 -10.61
N TYR A 27 9.75 14.42 -9.80
CA TYR A 27 8.96 15.46 -9.16
C TYR A 27 9.77 16.32 -8.19
N PHE A 28 10.65 15.73 -7.37
CA PHE A 28 11.47 16.47 -6.42
C PHE A 28 12.60 17.25 -7.11
N ILE A 29 13.21 16.68 -8.14
CA ILE A 29 14.27 17.35 -8.92
C ILE A 29 13.69 18.52 -9.71
N ASN A 30 12.49 18.36 -10.29
CA ASN A 30 11.88 19.39 -11.12
C ASN A 30 10.38 19.59 -10.84
N THR A 31 10.06 20.09 -9.66
CA THR A 31 8.67 20.37 -9.24
C THR A 31 7.98 21.39 -10.16
N ASN A 32 8.72 22.35 -10.72
CA ASN A 32 8.16 23.39 -11.58
C ASN A 32 7.50 22.79 -12.83
N ARG A 33 8.12 21.78 -13.45
CA ARG A 33 7.58 21.09 -14.63
C ARG A 33 6.21 20.46 -14.38
N PHE A 34 5.98 19.98 -13.16
CA PHE A 34 4.68 19.45 -12.72
C PHE A 34 3.70 20.57 -12.32
N ALA A 35 4.19 21.64 -11.69
CA ALA A 35 3.38 22.79 -11.27
C ALA A 35 2.77 23.55 -12.46
N ILE A 36 3.49 23.63 -13.58
CA ILE A 36 3.00 24.23 -14.84
C ILE A 36 1.72 23.53 -15.31
N HIS A 37 1.67 22.20 -15.23
CA HIS A 37 0.54 21.38 -15.66
C HIS A 37 -0.47 21.05 -14.54
N CYS A 38 -0.38 21.73 -13.39
CA CYS A 38 -1.28 21.49 -12.27
C CYS A 38 -2.72 21.92 -12.62
N GLU A 39 -3.70 21.04 -12.37
CA GLU A 39 -5.13 21.36 -12.58
C GLU A 39 -5.75 22.13 -11.40
N ASN A 40 -5.16 22.03 -10.20
CA ASN A 40 -5.66 22.64 -8.98
C ASN A 40 -5.11 24.07 -8.75
N LYS A 41 -4.71 24.77 -9.83
CA LYS A 41 -4.19 26.16 -9.74
C LYS A 41 -5.20 27.13 -9.12
N ASN A 42 -6.48 26.87 -9.32
CA ASN A 42 -7.60 27.63 -8.78
C ASN A 42 -7.88 27.35 -7.28
N LYS A 43 -7.19 26.40 -6.66
CA LYS A 43 -7.36 26.03 -5.24
C LYS A 43 -6.04 26.18 -4.48
N PRO A 44 -5.60 27.42 -4.20
CA PRO A 44 -4.31 27.69 -3.56
C PRO A 44 -4.19 27.08 -2.16
N MET A 45 -5.30 26.95 -1.43
CA MET A 45 -5.36 26.30 -0.10
C MET A 45 -4.90 24.84 -0.11
N LEU A 46 -4.91 24.16 -1.25
CA LEU A 46 -4.48 22.75 -1.35
C LEU A 46 -2.95 22.58 -1.46
N HIS A 47 -2.20 23.66 -1.65
CA HIS A 47 -0.73 23.62 -1.83
C HIS A 47 -0.27 22.48 -2.77
N CYS A 48 -0.99 22.30 -3.88
CA CYS A 48 -0.85 21.11 -4.74
C CYS A 48 0.51 21.06 -5.43
N ASN A 49 1.01 22.19 -5.95
CA ASN A 49 2.36 22.29 -6.55
C ASN A 49 2.67 21.18 -7.57
N GLY A 50 1.69 20.79 -8.39
CA GLY A 50 1.87 19.73 -9.39
C GLY A 50 1.76 18.28 -8.89
N LYS A 51 1.52 18.05 -7.58
CA LYS A 51 1.35 16.69 -7.00
C LYS A 51 0.26 15.87 -7.70
N CYS A 52 -0.80 16.53 -8.19
CA CYS A 52 -1.87 15.85 -8.94
C CYS A 52 -1.36 15.20 -10.22
N GLN A 53 -0.40 15.82 -10.92
CA GLN A 53 0.18 15.27 -12.14
C GLN A 53 1.12 14.10 -11.83
N MET A 54 1.93 14.21 -10.77
CA MET A 54 2.76 13.10 -10.28
C MET A 54 1.88 11.88 -9.93
N MET A 55 0.79 12.11 -9.17
CA MET A 55 -0.14 11.04 -8.80
C MET A 55 -0.79 10.39 -10.03
N LYS A 56 -1.20 11.18 -11.04
CA LYS A 56 -1.72 10.65 -12.30
C LYS A 56 -0.72 9.75 -13.02
N GLN A 57 0.56 10.09 -13.02
CA GLN A 57 1.60 9.25 -13.62
C GLN A 57 1.80 7.94 -12.84
N LEU A 58 1.81 8.01 -11.50
CA LEU A 58 1.88 6.82 -10.63
C LEU A 58 0.70 5.87 -10.85
N THR A 59 -0.53 6.39 -10.89
CA THR A 59 -1.73 5.58 -11.15
C THR A 59 -1.72 4.97 -12.56
N LYS A 60 -1.19 5.68 -13.56
CA LYS A 60 -1.02 5.12 -14.91
C LYS A 60 -0.02 3.96 -14.92
N ALA A 61 1.11 4.12 -14.24
CA ALA A 61 2.12 3.07 -14.09
C ALA A 61 1.55 1.85 -13.36
N GLU A 62 0.77 2.04 -12.30
CA GLU A 62 0.11 0.95 -11.59
C GLU A 62 -0.92 0.21 -12.46
N LYS A 63 -1.73 0.94 -13.23
CA LYS A 63 -2.69 0.34 -14.17
C LYS A 63 -2.03 -0.44 -15.29
N SER A 64 -0.83 -0.05 -15.74
CA SER A 64 -0.08 -0.86 -16.72
C SER A 64 0.45 -2.15 -16.11
N GLU A 65 0.89 -2.13 -14.86
CA GLU A 65 1.31 -3.35 -14.14
C GLU A 65 0.13 -4.30 -13.90
N GLN A 66 -1.05 -3.76 -13.55
CA GLN A 66 -2.24 -4.55 -13.21
C GLN A 66 -2.94 -5.18 -14.43
N LYS A 67 -2.58 -4.77 -15.65
CA LYS A 67 -3.02 -5.45 -16.89
C LYS A 67 -2.39 -6.83 -17.06
N ASN A 68 -1.35 -7.18 -16.30
CA ASN A 68 -0.86 -8.54 -16.20
C ASN A 68 -1.80 -9.36 -15.28
N PRO A 69 -2.59 -10.32 -15.82
CA PRO A 69 -3.54 -11.10 -15.03
C PRO A 69 -2.88 -11.85 -13.87
N GLU A 70 -1.59 -12.19 -13.95
CA GLU A 70 -0.84 -12.89 -12.89
C GLU A 70 -0.59 -12.02 -11.66
N ARG A 71 -0.51 -10.69 -11.81
CA ARG A 71 -0.22 -9.75 -10.70
C ARG A 71 -1.47 -9.17 -10.02
N LYS A 72 -2.66 -9.54 -10.50
CA LYS A 72 -3.94 -9.04 -9.96
C LYS A 72 -4.34 -9.73 -8.65
N ALA A 73 -3.78 -10.91 -8.37
CA ALA A 73 -4.02 -11.67 -7.14
C ALA A 73 -3.30 -11.06 -5.92
N GLU A 74 -2.09 -10.50 -6.11
CA GLU A 74 -1.24 -9.97 -5.03
C GLU A 74 -1.84 -8.74 -4.34
N ASN A 75 -2.60 -7.90 -5.06
CA ASN A 75 -3.17 -6.66 -4.52
C ASN A 75 -4.52 -6.84 -3.76
N ARG A 76 -5.06 -8.06 -3.65
CA ARG A 76 -6.28 -8.31 -2.87
C ARG A 76 -6.01 -8.65 -1.40
N ASP A 77 -4.81 -9.10 -1.07
CA ASP A 77 -4.50 -9.63 0.25
C ASP A 77 -3.90 -8.57 1.20
N GLU A 78 -3.34 -7.48 0.68
CA GLU A 78 -2.75 -6.40 1.51
C GLU A 78 -3.80 -5.43 2.08
N ILE A 79 -4.95 -5.27 1.43
CA ILE A 79 -5.98 -4.30 1.83
C ILE A 79 -6.78 -4.78 3.05
N PHE A 80 -6.80 -6.09 3.33
CA PHE A 80 -7.60 -6.65 4.42
C PHE A 80 -6.99 -6.43 5.82
N LEU A 81 -5.68 -6.17 5.93
CA LEU A 81 -5.00 -5.95 7.22
C LEU A 81 -5.01 -4.49 7.69
N LEU A 82 -5.18 -3.53 6.78
CA LEU A 82 -5.26 -2.10 7.12
C LEU A 82 -6.71 -1.62 7.34
N ASN A 83 -7.68 -2.51 7.16
CA ASN A 83 -9.10 -2.26 7.38
C ASN A 83 -9.61 -2.91 8.68
N TYR A 84 -8.85 -2.74 9.77
CA TYR A 84 -9.40 -2.83 11.12
C TYR A 84 -9.40 -1.42 11.72
N ASN A 85 -10.04 -0.47 11.02
CA ASN A 85 -10.52 0.73 11.69
C ASN A 85 -11.70 0.32 12.55
N SER A 86 -11.41 -0.26 13.71
CA SER A 86 -12.39 -0.35 14.79
C SER A 86 -12.86 1.07 15.06
N PHE A 87 -14.14 1.30 14.76
CA PHE A 87 -14.90 2.50 15.11
C PHE A 87 -14.68 2.79 16.59
N PHE A 88 -13.73 3.66 16.92
CA PHE A 88 -13.52 4.10 18.29
C PHE A 88 -14.30 5.39 18.51
N THR A 89 -15.52 5.23 19.00
CA THR A 89 -16.30 6.33 19.55
C THR A 89 -15.64 6.73 20.87
N ILE A 90 -14.86 7.81 20.88
CA ILE A 90 -14.34 8.39 22.13
C ILE A 90 -15.51 9.04 22.85
N ALA A 91 -16.15 8.29 23.75
CA ALA A 91 -16.96 8.84 24.80
C ALA A 91 -16.16 8.75 26.11
N GLN A 92 -15.75 9.93 26.57
CA GLN A 92 -15.56 10.31 27.99
C GLN A 92 -14.26 9.94 28.72
N ASN A 93 -13.55 11.03 29.04
CA ASN A 93 -13.07 11.45 30.36
C ASN A 93 -11.83 10.77 30.97
N ASN A 94 -10.81 11.61 31.15
CA ASN A 94 -9.61 11.38 31.94
C ASN A 94 -9.93 10.78 33.31
N SER A 95 -9.29 9.64 33.63
CA SER A 95 -8.39 9.49 34.78
C SER A 95 -8.11 8.01 35.06
N GLY A 96 -6.85 7.67 35.33
CA GLY A 96 -6.54 6.55 36.21
C GLY A 96 -5.73 5.39 35.61
N LEU A 97 -4.43 5.45 35.87
CA LEU A 97 -3.54 4.38 36.35
C LEU A 97 -3.39 3.04 35.59
N LEU A 98 -2.14 2.81 35.16
CA LEU A 98 -1.43 1.53 35.00
C LEU A 98 -2.24 0.28 34.64
N GLN A 99 -2.18 -0.12 33.37
CA GLN A 99 -2.10 -1.55 33.04
C GLN A 99 -1.03 -1.76 31.96
N GLN A 100 0.15 -2.03 32.49
CA GLN A 100 1.31 -2.58 31.82
C GLN A 100 0.96 -3.97 31.25
N PHE A 101 1.74 -4.43 30.25
CA PHE A 101 1.92 -5.85 29.86
C PHE A 101 0.76 -6.51 29.06
N ILE A 102 0.91 -7.27 27.98
CA ILE A 102 2.01 -8.03 27.36
C ILE A 102 1.72 -8.12 25.84
N ALA A 103 2.74 -7.98 24.99
CA ALA A 103 2.66 -8.39 23.59
C ALA A 103 2.58 -9.92 23.52
N VAL A 104 1.38 -10.47 23.30
CA VAL A 104 1.20 -11.89 22.99
C VAL A 104 1.36 -12.06 21.48
N ILE A 105 2.58 -12.39 21.06
CA ILE A 105 2.84 -12.91 19.71
C ILE A 105 2.48 -14.39 19.72
N CYS A 106 1.25 -14.74 19.32
CA CYS A 106 0.89 -16.12 19.00
C CYS A 106 1.34 -16.43 17.56
N ILE A 107 2.55 -16.96 17.41
CA ILE A 107 3.01 -17.59 16.16
C ILE A 107 2.43 -19.01 16.12
N GLY A 108 1.53 -19.26 15.17
CA GLY A 108 1.15 -20.59 14.72
C GLY A 108 0.02 -21.26 15.52
N PHE A 109 -1.14 -21.42 14.88
CA PHE A 109 -2.06 -22.51 15.23
C PHE A 109 -2.22 -23.47 14.04
N PRO A 110 -2.12 -24.79 14.28
CA PRO A 110 -2.36 -25.78 13.25
C PRO A 110 -3.86 -25.89 12.93
N THR A 111 -4.12 -26.32 11.71
CA THR A 111 -5.42 -26.57 11.10
C THR A 111 -6.30 -27.55 11.90
N LYS A 112 -7.61 -27.25 11.94
CA LYS A 112 -8.78 -28.11 12.27
C LYS A 112 -9.01 -28.46 13.74
N ILE A 113 -9.84 -27.66 14.40
CA ILE A 113 -10.67 -28.13 15.51
C ILE A 113 -12.09 -28.30 14.97
N VAL A 114 -12.54 -29.56 14.86
CA VAL A 114 -13.93 -29.93 14.61
C VAL A 114 -14.51 -30.28 15.97
N LEU A 115 -15.31 -29.40 16.56
CA LEU A 115 -16.03 -29.68 17.81
C LEU A 115 -17.39 -29.00 17.77
N SER A 116 -18.39 -29.72 17.26
CA SER A 116 -19.36 -30.38 18.12
C SER A 116 -20.54 -30.88 17.30
N ILE A 117 -20.86 -32.14 17.55
CA ILE A 117 -22.05 -32.88 17.14
C ILE A 117 -23.32 -32.09 17.47
N PHE A 118 -24.16 -31.81 16.47
CA PHE A 118 -25.50 -31.27 16.67
C PHE A 118 -26.52 -32.36 16.33
N HIS A 119 -27.33 -32.76 17.32
CA HIS A 119 -28.56 -33.52 17.09
C HIS A 119 -29.74 -32.65 17.56
N PRO A 120 -30.73 -32.37 16.70
CA PRO A 120 -31.95 -31.68 17.11
C PRO A 120 -32.91 -32.64 17.85
N PRO A 121 -33.80 -32.10 18.70
CA PRO A 121 -34.80 -32.90 19.43
C PRO A 121 -35.92 -33.36 18.48
N GLY A 122 -36.59 -34.45 18.87
CA GLY A 122 -37.67 -35.10 18.10
C GLY A 122 -38.94 -34.28 17.91
#